data_AF-A0AAE4R243-F1
#
_entry.id   AF-A0AAE4R243-F1
#
_cell.length_a   1.000
_cell.length_b   1.000
_cell.length_c   1.000
_cell.angle_alpha   90.00
_cell.angle_beta   90.00
_cell.angle_gamma   90.00
#
_symmetry.space_group_name_H-M   'P 1'
#
loop_
_entity.id
_entity.type
_entity.pdbx_description
1 polymer ?
#
loop_
_entity_poly.entity_id
_entity_poly.type
_entity_poly.pdbx_seq_one_letter_code
_entity_poly.pdbx_strand_id
1 'polypeptide(L)' 'MEDLDKAEVDALIATTFRELKKAVNNYSKGSIELYSSTLRALVPLRELVVKDENDDA' A
#
# COMPACT_ATOMS: atom_id res chain seq x y z
N MET A 1 0.77 17.57 -9.18
CA MET A 1 0.91 16.13 -8.89
C MET A 1 -0.42 15.55 -9.30
N GLU A 2 -0.47 14.43 -10.01
CA GLU A 2 -1.75 13.73 -10.15
C GLU A 2 -2.24 13.42 -8.73
N ASP A 3 -3.43 13.89 -8.38
CA ASP A 3 -4.02 13.64 -7.08
C ASP A 3 -4.22 12.14 -6.97
N LEU A 4 -3.47 11.54 -6.05
CA LEU A 4 -3.41 10.11 -5.86
C LEU A 4 -4.73 9.72 -5.17
N ASP A 5 -5.66 9.13 -5.91
CA ASP A 5 -7.00 8.87 -5.39
C ASP A 5 -6.99 7.70 -4.39
N LYS A 6 -7.98 7.66 -3.48
CA LYS A 6 -8.05 6.61 -2.45
C LYS A 6 -8.13 5.21 -3.06
N ALA A 7 -8.82 5.05 -4.19
CA ALA A 7 -9.00 3.75 -4.84
C ALA A 7 -7.68 3.22 -5.41
N GLU A 8 -6.81 4.09 -5.93
CA GLU A 8 -5.47 3.77 -6.39
C GLU A 8 -4.58 3.32 -5.23
N VAL A 9 -4.60 4.03 -4.09
CA VAL A 9 -3.86 3.61 -2.88
C VAL A 9 -4.37 2.27 -2.37
N ASP A 10 -5.69 2.08 -2.31
CA ASP A 10 -6.32 0.82 -1.90
C ASP A 10 -5.88 -0.34 -2.82
N ALA A 11 -5.84 -0.12 -4.14
CA ALA A 11 -5.40 -1.11 -5.13
C ALA A 11 -3.91 -1.46 -4.98
N LEU A 12 -3.06 -0.47 -4.70
CA LEU A 12 -1.63 -0.66 -4.44
C LEU A 12 -1.39 -1.46 -3.16
N ILE A 13 -2.11 -1.16 -2.08
CA ILE A 13 -2.05 -1.92 -0.82
C ILE A 13 -2.45 -3.37 -1.06
N ALA A 14 -3.58 -3.61 -1.72
CA ALA A 14 -4.08 -4.96 -1.99
C ALA A 14 -3.10 -5.79 -2.84
N THR A 15 -2.50 -5.16 -3.85
CA THR A 15 -1.49 -5.80 -4.70
C THR A 15 -0.22 -6.13 -3.92
N THR A 16 0.29 -5.17 -3.13
CA THR A 16 1.50 -5.36 -2.33
C THR A 16 1.31 -6.47 -1.28
N PHE A 17 0.14 -6.53 -0.63
CA PHE A 17 -0.18 -7.59 0.32
C PHE A 17 -0.24 -8.97 -0.34
N ARG A 18 -0.79 -9.05 -1.56
CA ARG A 18 -0.81 -10.30 -2.35
C ARG A 18 0.60 -10.79 -2.67
N GLU A 19 1.49 -9.89 -3.07
CA GLU A 19 2.89 -10.25 -3.35
C GLU A 19 3.67 -10.62 -2.08
N LEU A 20 3.40 -9.96 -0.95
CA LEU A 20 3.93 -10.38 0.35
C LEU A 20 3.51 -11.81 0.70
N LYS A 21 2.24 -12.17 0.50
CA LYS A 21 1.75 -13.54 0.75
C LYS A 21 2.49 -14.57 -0.12
N LYS A 22 2.74 -14.27 -1.40
CA LYS A 22 3.55 -15.12 -2.27
C LYS A 22 4.99 -15.23 -1.78
N ALA A 23 5.59 -14.13 -1.36
CA ALA A 23 6.95 -14.10 -0.83
C ALA A 23 7.11 -14.94 0.45
N VAL A 24 6.13 -14.88 1.35
CA VAL A 24 6.06 -15.72 2.55
C VAL A 24 5.95 -17.19 2.19
N ASN A 25 5.03 -17.54 1.28
CA ASN A 25 4.87 -18.93 0.83
C ASN A 25 6.13 -19.51 0.17
N ASN A 26 6.93 -18.65 -0.48
CA ASN A 26 8.17 -19.04 -1.16
C ASN A 26 9.43 -18.81 -0.30
N TYR A 27 9.30 -18.43 0.98
CA TYR A 27 10.41 -18.12 1.89
C TYR A 27 11.45 -17.11 1.35
N SER A 28 11.04 -16.19 0.49
CA SER A 28 11.93 -15.17 -0.09
C SER A 28 12.11 -14.01 0.89
N LYS A 29 13.15 -14.05 1.73
CA LYS A 29 13.43 -13.03 2.75
C LYS A 29 13.50 -11.61 2.18
N GLY A 30 14.23 -11.41 1.09
CA GLY A 30 14.35 -10.08 0.45
C GLY A 30 13.01 -9.54 -0.07
N SER A 31 12.17 -10.40 -0.65
CA SER A 31 10.82 -10.01 -1.08
C SER A 31 9.90 -9.71 0.11
N ILE A 32 10.01 -10.47 1.21
CA ILE A 32 9.26 -10.23 2.44
C ILE A 32 9.62 -8.86 3.01
N GLU A 33 10.91 -8.54 3.11
CA GLU A 33 11.39 -7.24 3.60
C GLU A 33 10.90 -6.09 2.72
N LEU A 34 11.05 -6.23 1.40
CA LEU A 34 10.59 -5.24 0.43
C LEU A 34 9.10 -4.96 0.58
N TYR A 35 8.24 -5.97 0.41
CA TYR A 35 6.79 -5.76 0.43
C TYR A 35 6.27 -5.33 1.80
N SER A 36 6.92 -5.77 2.90
CA SER A 36 6.60 -5.27 4.24
C SER A 36 6.95 -3.80 4.40
N SER A 37 8.09 -3.36 3.87
CA SER A 37 8.48 -1.94 3.90
C SER A 37 7.55 -1.08 3.06
N THR A 38 7.16 -1.55 1.88
CA THR A 38 6.19 -0.87 1.01
C THR A 38 4.84 -0.71 1.69
N LEU A 39 4.31 -1.78 2.33
CA LEU A 39 3.04 -1.69 3.07
C LEU A 39 3.10 -0.68 4.22
N ARG A 40 4.23 -0.60 4.95
CA ARG A 40 4.41 0.40 6.02
C ARG A 40 4.35 1.84 5.50
N ALA A 41 4.77 2.08 4.26
CA ALA A 41 4.69 3.40 3.63
C ALA A 41 3.29 3.70 3.06
N LEU A 42 2.62 2.69 2.50
CA LEU A 42 1.30 2.86 1.87
C LEU A 42 0.16 3.08 2.87
N VAL A 43 0.22 2.47 4.06
CA VAL A 43 -0.87 2.60 5.06
C VAL A 43 -1.04 4.06 5.53
N PRO A 44 0.00 4.80 5.94
CA PRO A 44 -0.14 6.22 6.28
C PRO A 44 -0.55 7.08 5.08
N LEU A 45 -0.09 6.76 3.87
CA LEU A 45 -0.49 7.48 2.66
C LEU A 45 -2.00 7.38 2.45
N ARG A 46 -2.60 6.20 2.67
CA ARG A 46 -4.04 5.99 2.59
C ARG A 46 -4.80 6.87 3.59
N GLU A 47 -4.29 7.01 4.82
CA GLU A 47 -4.90 7.85 5.84
C GLU A 47 -4.89 9.34 5.43
N LEU A 48 -3.80 9.79 4.81
CA LEU A 48 -3.69 11.16 4.29
C LEU A 48 -4.68 11.42 3.15
N VAL A 49 -4.76 10.51 2.17
CA VAL A 49 -5.68 10.65 1.03
C VAL A 49 -7.13 10.63 1.49
N VAL A 50 -7.50 9.73 2.41
CA VAL A 50 -8.86 9.70 3.00
C VAL A 50 -9.18 11.01 3.73
N LYS A 51 -8.20 11.60 4.41
CA LYS A 51 -8.41 12.87 5.10
C LYS A 51 -8.63 14.01 4.10
N ASP A 52 -7.80 14.08 3.07
CA ASP A 52 -7.89 15.08 1.99
C ASP A 52 -9.25 15.03 1.28
N GLU A 53 -9.70 13.83 0.89
CA GLU A 53 -11.02 13.62 0.27
C GLU A 53 -12.20 14.06 1.17
N ASN A 54 -12.06 14.00 2.49
CA ASN A 54 -13.09 14.45 3.43
C ASN A 54 -13.03 15.95 3.71
N ASP A 55 -11.85 16.57 3.59
CA ASP A 55 -11.66 18.02 3.77
C ASP A 55 -12.16 18.79 2.53
N ASP A 56 -12.19 18.14 1.35
CA ASP A 56 -12.67 18.68 0.07
C ASP A 56 -14.18 18.45 -0.22
N ALA A 57 -14.90 17.72 0.64
CA ALA A 57 -16.32 17.34 0.47
C ALA A 57 -17.31 18.23 1.24
#